data_AF-A0A8S3DB22-F1
#
_entry.id   AF-A0A8S3DB22-F1
#
_cell.length_a   1.000
_cell.length_b   1.000
_cell.length_c   1.000
_cell.angle_alpha   90.00
_cell.angle_beta   90.00
_cell.angle_gamma   90.00
#
_symmetry.space_group_name_H-M   'P 1'
#
loop_
_entity.id
_entity.type
_entity.pdbx_description
1 polymer ?
#
loop_
_entity_poly.entity_id
_entity_poly.type
_entity_poly.pdbx_seq_one_letter_code
_entity_poly.pdbx_strand_id
1 'polypeptide(L)' 'TKQGIQFATFKIHDLYSNISHKELLEGLHTLLVNPLIIGRHDRLSNDAIVQLTSIVLRNNYFIYQDQIYRFARGCPLNLS' A
#
# COMPACT_ATOMS: atom_id res chain seq x y z
N THR A 1 5.09 -40.70 19.48
CA THR A 1 3.97 -40.18 18.66
C THR A 1 4.45 -38.93 17.95
N LYS A 2 4.69 -38.98 16.63
CA LYS A 2 5.09 -37.79 15.86
C LYS A 2 3.87 -36.87 15.77
N GLN A 3 3.91 -35.72 16.45
CA GLN A 3 2.92 -34.67 16.23
C GLN A 3 3.06 -34.22 14.77
N GLY A 4 2.02 -34.49 13.97
CA GLY A 4 1.96 -34.01 12.59
C GLY A 4 1.89 -32.49 12.58
N ILE A 5 2.64 -31.87 11.67
CA ILE A 5 2.63 -30.42 11.49
C ILE A 5 1.21 -30.00 11.07
N GLN A 6 0.59 -29.12 11.86
CA GLN A 6 -0.71 -28.54 11.53
C GLN A 6 -0.49 -27.15 10.93
N PHE A 7 -1.10 -26.92 9.77
CA PHE A 7 -1.11 -25.62 9.13
C PHE A 7 -2.44 -24.92 9.34
N ALA A 8 -2.41 -23.63 9.65
CA ALA A 8 -3.59 -22.78 9.67
C ALA A 8 -3.62 -21.95 8.38
N THR A 9 -4.81 -21.84 7.77
CA THR A 9 -5.06 -20.94 6.63
C THR A 9 -6.14 -19.95 7.03
N PHE A 10 -5.96 -18.68 6.69
CA PHE A 10 -6.98 -17.64 6.86
C PHE A 10 -7.07 -16.77 5.60
N LYS A 11 -8.23 -16.15 5.42
CA LYS A 11 -8.47 -15.19 4.35
C LYS A 11 -8.51 -13.79 4.95
N ILE A 12 -7.78 -12.87 4.33
CA ILE A 12 -7.87 -11.45 4.66
C ILE A 12 -8.85 -10.82 3.67
N HIS A 13 -9.98 -10.37 4.18
CA HIS A 13 -11.00 -9.71 3.38
C HIS A 13 -10.66 -8.24 3.20
N ASP A 14 -10.91 -7.71 2.00
CA ASP A 14 -10.82 -6.28 1.68
C ASP A 14 -9.51 -5.61 2.09
N LEU A 15 -8.39 -6.33 1.96
CA LEU A 15 -7.07 -5.86 2.35
C LEU A 15 -6.77 -4.47 1.76
N TYR A 16 -7.01 -4.31 0.46
CA TYR A 16 -6.73 -3.07 -0.26
C TYR A 16 -7.62 -1.90 0.16
N SER A 17 -8.84 -2.16 0.63
CA SER A 17 -9.77 -1.11 1.07
C SER A 17 -9.50 -0.67 2.51
N ASN A 18 -8.88 -1.54 3.31
CA ASN A 18 -8.67 -1.32 4.74
C ASN A 18 -7.27 -0.79 5.09
N ILE A 19 -6.31 -0.82 4.17
CA ILE A 19 -4.97 -0.28 4.42
C ILE A 19 -5.03 1.22 4.72
N SER A 20 -4.47 1.60 5.86
CA SER A 20 -4.22 3.01 6.20
C SER A 20 -3.14 3.59 5.29
N HIS A 21 -3.36 4.78 4.73
CA HIS A 21 -2.32 5.48 3.96
C HIS A 21 -1.06 5.75 4.78
N LYS A 22 -1.20 5.97 6.10
CA LYS A 22 -0.05 6.17 7.00
C LYS A 22 0.81 4.90 7.07
N GLU A 23 0.18 3.76 7.36
CA GLU A 23 0.86 2.47 7.48
C GLU A 23 1.46 2.03 6.14
N LEU A 24 0.77 2.34 5.03
CA LEU A 24 1.30 2.11 3.68
C LEU A 24 2.59 2.91 3.44
N LEU A 25 2.62 4.20 3.79
CA LEU A 25 3.81 5.04 3.61
C LEU A 25 4.97 4.59 4.51
N GLU A 26 4.69 4.17 5.75
CA GLU A 26 5.68 3.59 6.66
C GLU A 26 6.25 2.26 6.12
N GLY A 27 5.38 1.40 5.60
CA GLY A 27 5.77 0.14 4.96
C GLY A 27 6.58 0.37 3.69
N LEU A 28 6.18 1.33 2.86
CA LEU A 28 6.92 1.73 1.65
C LEU A 28 8.31 2.25 2.01
N HIS A 29 8.42 3.15 2.99
CA HIS A 29 9.71 3.66 3.44
C HIS A 29 10.61 2.51 3.91
N THR A 30 10.07 1.60 4.74
CA THR A 30 10.80 0.42 5.24
C THR A 30 11.27 -0.51 4.11
N LEU A 31 10.45 -0.68 3.07
CA LEU A 31 10.81 -1.46 1.89
C LEU A 31 11.96 -0.80 1.10
N LEU A 32 11.89 0.52 0.90
CA LEU A 32 12.86 1.26 0.09
C LEU A 32 14.23 1.40 0.77
N VAL A 33 14.29 1.40 2.11
CA VAL A 33 15.57 1.37 2.84
C VAL A 33 16.19 -0.03 2.89
N ASN A 34 15.48 -1.07 2.43
CA ASN A 34 15.99 -2.43 2.46
C ASN A 34 17.16 -2.59 1.48
N PRO A 35 18.35 -3.01 1.96
CA PRO A 35 19.53 -3.11 1.12
C PRO A 35 19.42 -4.11 -0.04
N LEU A 36 18.49 -5.07 0.06
CA LEU A 36 18.24 -6.08 -0.98
C LEU A 36 17.42 -5.54 -2.17
N ILE A 37 16.90 -4.31 -2.08
CA ILE A 37 16.03 -3.69 -3.09
C ILE A 37 16.73 -2.49 -3.79
N ILE A 38 17.95 -2.15 -3.37
CA ILE A 38 18.76 -1.05 -3.91
C ILE A 38 19.04 -1.27 -5.42
N GLY A 39 19.06 -0.17 -6.20
CA GLY A 39 19.38 -0.17 -7.63
C GLY A 39 18.16 -0.01 -8.56
N ARG A 40 16.94 -0.13 -8.03
CA ARG A 40 15.70 0.04 -8.82
C ARG A 40 15.24 1.50 -8.93
N HIS A 41 15.82 2.41 -8.15
CA HIS A 41 15.33 3.78 -8.00
C HIS A 41 16.44 4.85 -8.08
N ASP A 42 17.59 4.58 -8.72
CA ASP A 42 18.79 5.44 -8.69
C ASP A 42 18.58 6.91 -9.10
N ARG A 43 17.43 7.24 -9.71
CA ARG A 43 17.05 8.60 -10.12
C ARG A 43 16.26 9.39 -9.06
N LEU A 44 15.76 8.73 -8.01
CA LEU A 44 14.91 9.33 -6.99
C LEU A 44 15.33 8.85 -5.60
N SER A 45 15.43 9.78 -4.64
CA SER A 45 15.62 9.39 -3.25
C SER A 45 14.38 8.66 -2.71
N ASN A 46 14.57 7.79 -1.73
CA ASN A 46 13.48 7.12 -1.04
C ASN A 46 12.44 8.12 -0.50
N ASP A 47 12.90 9.25 0.04
CA ASP A 47 12.03 10.33 0.51
C ASP A 47 11.19 10.93 -0.63
N ALA A 48 11.77 11.14 -1.81
CA ALA A 48 11.04 11.65 -2.96
C ALA A 48 9.93 10.68 -3.38
N ILE A 49 10.21 9.37 -3.39
CA ILE A 49 9.21 8.34 -3.71
C ILE A 49 8.07 8.39 -2.67
N VAL A 50 8.39 8.40 -1.38
CA VAL A 50 7.39 8.46 -0.30
C VAL A 50 6.55 9.73 -0.37
N GLN A 51 7.16 10.88 -0.66
CA GLN A 51 6.45 12.15 -0.81
C GLN A 51 5.53 12.16 -2.02
N LEU A 52 6.00 11.67 -3.18
CA LEU A 52 5.17 11.54 -4.39
C LEU A 52 4.00 10.59 -4.15
N THR A 53 4.22 9.46 -3.49
CA THR A 53 3.14 8.53 -3.11
C THR A 53 2.14 9.22 -2.17
N SER A 54 2.62 9.96 -1.17
CA SER A 54 1.75 10.72 -0.25
C SER A 54 0.87 11.74 -0.98
N ILE A 55 1.42 12.43 -1.99
CA ILE A 55 0.66 13.37 -2.84
C ILE A 55 -0.46 12.62 -3.59
N VAL A 56 -0.15 11.48 -4.21
CA VAL A 56 -1.15 10.68 -4.93
C VAL A 56 -2.26 10.21 -3.98
N LEU A 57 -1.90 9.67 -2.81
CA LEU A 57 -2.88 9.17 -1.83
C LEU A 57 -3.78 10.28 -1.28
N ARG A 58 -3.22 11.45 -0.99
CA ARG A 58 -3.97 12.63 -0.50
C ARG A 58 -4.93 13.20 -1.54
N ASN A 59 -4.59 13.03 -2.82
CA ASN A 59 -5.38 13.53 -3.95
C ASN A 59 -6.13 12.41 -4.68
N ASN A 60 -6.37 11.30 -4.00
CA ASN A 60 -7.07 10.16 -4.58
C ASN A 60 -8.59 10.38 -4.53
N TYR A 61 -9.08 11.15 -5.49
CA TYR A 61 -10.48 11.52 -5.63
C TYR A 61 -11.21 10.69 -6.68
N PHE A 62 -12.52 10.52 -6.49
CA PHE A 62 -13.42 9.88 -7.44
C PHE A 62 -14.77 10.60 -7.47
N ILE A 63 -15.51 10.45 -8.56
CA ILE A 63 -16.85 11.00 -8.72
C ILE A 63 -17.87 9.87 -8.51
N TYR A 64 -18.88 10.13 -7.69
CA TYR A 64 -20.03 9.25 -7.52
C TYR A 64 -21.28 10.11 -7.35
N GLN A 65 -22.35 9.81 -8.09
CA GLN A 65 -23.61 10.59 -8.04
C GLN A 65 -23.39 12.12 -8.12
N ASP A 66 -22.57 12.56 -9.09
CA ASP A 66 -22.21 13.98 -9.33
C ASP A 66 -21.52 14.70 -8.15
N GLN A 67 -21.04 13.93 -7.16
CA GLN A 67 -20.28 14.45 -6.03
C GLN A 67 -18.83 13.93 -6.07
N ILE A 68 -17.90 14.78 -5.63
CA ILE A 68 -16.48 14.44 -5.51
C ILE A 68 -16.23 13.86 -4.12
N TYR A 69 -15.70 12.64 -4.08
CA TYR A 69 -15.29 11.95 -2.87
C TYR A 69 -13.79 11.68 -2.89
N ARG A 70 -13.22 11.44 -1.71
CA ARG A 70 -11.82 11.05 -1.55
C ARG A 70 -11.72 9.70 -0.88
N PHE A 71 -10.83 8.85 -1.36
CA PHE A 71 -10.43 7.65 -0.64
C PHE A 71 -9.66 8.03 0.63
N ALA A 72 -10.29 7.83 1.79
CA ALA A 72 -9.63 8.05 3.09
C ALA A 72 -8.72 6.88 3.50
N ARG A 73 -8.95 5.70 2.91
CA ARG A 73 -8.19 4.46 3.11
C ARG A 73 -8.07 3.74 1.79
N GLY A 74 -7.07 2.87 1.70
CA GLY A 74 -6.86 2.03 0.55
C GLY A 74 -6.52 2.78 -0.73
N CYS A 75 -6.71 2.10 -1.86
CA CYS A 75 -6.54 2.66 -3.19
C CYS A 75 -7.60 2.01 -4.10
N PRO A 76 -8.14 2.71 -5.13
CA PRO A 76 -8.98 2.06 -6.11
C PRO A 76 -8.22 0.86 -6.70
N LEU A 77 -8.80 -0.32 -6.54
CA LEU A 77 -8.34 -1.49 -7.26
C LEU A 77 -8.72 -1.29 -8.72
N ASN A 78 -7.73 -1.09 -9.58
CA ASN A 78 -7.95 -1.17 -11.01
C ASN A 78 -8.13 -2.65 -11.37
N LEU A 79 -9.35 -3.16 -11.20
CA LEU A 79 -9.76 -4.49 -11.63
C LEU A 79 -10.15 -4.39 -13.11
N SER A 80 -9.14 -4.29 -13.98
CA SER A 80 -9.29 -4.46 -15.43
C SER A 80 -9.45 -5.91 -15.80
#